data_AF-I5B177-F1
#
_entry.id   AF-I5B177-F1
#
_cell.length_a   1.000
_cell.length_b   1.000
_cell.length_c   1.000
_cell.angle_alpha   90.00
_cell.angle_beta   90.00
_cell.angle_gamma   90.00
#
_symmetry.space_group_name_H-M   'P 1'
#
loop_
_entity.id
_entity.type
_entity.pdbx_description
1 polymer ?
#
loop_
_entity_poly.entity_id
_entity_poly.type
_entity_poly.pdbx_seq_one_letter_code
_entity_poly.pdbx_strand_id
1 'polypeptide(L)' 'MTTLKFTDGIQIDTSGPIRKLKLDDGWYVTGQGFLIPVKDEKEADQEINQLKAEGSK' A
#
# COMPACT_ATOMS: atom_id res chain seq x y z
N MET A 1 -9.52 0.82 14.18
CA MET A 1 -8.08 0.51 14.18
C MET A 1 -7.95 -0.85 13.51
N THR A 2 -7.66 -0.87 12.21
CA THR A 2 -7.61 -2.11 11.43
C THR A 2 -6.16 -2.41 11.11
N THR A 3 -5.48 -3.09 12.03
CA THR A 3 -4.10 -3.53 11.86
C THR A 3 -4.12 -4.87 11.14
N LEU A 4 -3.67 -4.91 9.88
CA LEU A 4 -3.52 -6.16 9.13
C LEU A 4 -2.26 -6.86 9.62
N LYS A 5 -2.44 -7.95 10.37
CA LYS A 5 -1.37 -8.90 10.71
C LYS A 5 -1.21 -9.86 9.53
N PHE A 6 -0.10 -9.75 8.81
CA PHE A 6 0.28 -10.77 7.86
C PHE A 6 0.88 -11.96 8.60
N THR A 7 0.66 -13.16 8.09
CA THR A 7 1.18 -14.42 8.65
C THR A 7 2.71 -14.44 8.71
N ASP A 8 3.38 -13.58 7.93
CA ASP A 8 4.83 -13.43 7.87
C ASP A 8 5.44 -12.65 9.05
N GLY A 9 4.64 -12.30 10.07
CA GLY A 9 5.10 -11.54 11.25
C GLY A 9 5.22 -10.03 11.01
N ILE A 10 5.00 -9.57 9.77
CA ILE A 10 4.99 -8.15 9.43
C ILE A 10 3.62 -7.55 9.80
N GLN A 11 3.62 -6.61 10.76
CA GLN A 11 2.47 -5.76 11.06
C GLN A 11 2.58 -4.47 10.25
N ILE A 12 1.72 -4.33 9.25
CA ILE A 12 1.65 -3.11 8.45
C ILE A 12 0.39 -2.37 8.85
N ASP A 13 0.59 -1.15 9.36
CA ASP A 13 -0.52 -0.26 9.63
C ASP A 13 -1.01 0.32 8.29
N THR A 14 -2.06 -0.28 7.75
CA THR A 14 -2.74 0.15 6.52
C THR A 14 -3.78 1.24 6.81
N SER A 15 -3.85 1.73 8.05
CA SER A 15 -4.76 2.80 8.43
C SER A 15 -4.18 4.13 7.98
N GLY A 16 -4.94 4.88 7.18
CA GLY A 16 -4.53 6.19 6.68
C GLY A 16 -4.47 6.27 5.15
N PRO A 17 -3.88 7.36 4.63
CA PRO A 17 -3.86 7.63 3.20
C PRO A 17 -2.97 6.64 2.46
N ILE A 18 -3.22 6.52 1.16
CA ILE A 18 -2.47 5.64 0.26
C ILE A 18 -1.02 6.13 0.16
N ARG A 19 -0.09 5.22 0.45
CA ARG A 19 1.36 5.43 0.47
C ARG A 19 2.10 4.23 -0.10
N LYS A 20 3.28 4.45 -0.64
CA LYS A 20 4.22 3.38 -1.01
C LYS A 20 5.07 3.01 0.20
N LEU A 21 5.26 1.72 0.39
CA LEU A 21 6.12 1.09 1.37
C LEU A 21 7.20 0.32 0.59
N LYS A 22 8.46 0.63 0.87
CA LYS A 22 9.59 -0.15 0.35
C LYS A 22 9.99 -1.16 1.41
N LEU A 23 9.87 -2.44 1.09
CA LEU A 23 10.35 -3.55 1.90
C LEU A 23 11.66 -4.10 1.27
N ASP A 24 12.35 -4.97 2.00
CA ASP A 24 13.60 -5.59 1.51
C ASP A 24 13.35 -6.46 0.26
N ASP A 25 12.17 -7.08 0.21
CA ASP A 25 11.74 -7.98 -0.88
C ASP A 25 11.20 -7.23 -2.12
N GLY A 26 10.81 -5.95 -1.98
CA GLY A 26 10.22 -5.20 -3.08
C GLY A 26 9.40 -3.97 -2.68
N TRP A 27 8.56 -3.51 -3.61
CA TRP A 27 7.68 -2.35 -3.41
C TRP A 27 6.25 -2.79 -3.12
N TYR A 28 5.59 -2.04 -2.23
CA TYR A 28 4.22 -2.32 -1.81
C TYR A 28 3.45 -1.01 -1.72
N VAL A 29 2.22 -0.99 -2.20
CA VAL A 29 1.30 0.14 -2.01
C VAL A 29 0.38 -0.22 -0.86
N THR A 30 0.23 0.65 0.13
CA THR A 30 -0.64 0.43 1.28
C THR A 30 -1.47 1.66 1.61
N GLY A 31 -2.71 1.47 2.06
CA GLY A 31 -3.61 2.54 2.50
C GLY A 31 -5.07 2.12 2.47
N GLN A 32 -5.93 2.84 3.18
CA GLN A 32 -7.37 2.58 3.27
C GLN A 32 -7.76 1.11 3.63
N GLY A 33 -6.87 0.37 4.30
CA GLY A 33 -7.11 -1.04 4.60
C GLY A 33 -6.69 -2.03 3.51
N PHE A 34 -5.98 -1.58 2.48
CA PHE A 34 -5.47 -2.40 1.38
C PHE A 34 -3.94 -2.40 1.34
N LEU A 35 -3.40 -3.47 0.75
CA LEU A 35 -1.98 -3.63 0.47
C LEU A 35 -1.79 -4.37 -0.85
N ILE A 36 -1.03 -3.79 -1.77
CA ILE A 36 -0.83 -4.28 -3.13
C ILE A 36 0.69 -4.41 -3.36
N PRO A 37 1.22 -5.62 -3.55
CA PRO A 37 2.61 -5.81 -3.94
C PRO A 37 2.80 -5.33 -5.39
N VAL A 38 3.86 -4.56 -5.63
CA VAL A 38 4.19 -4.03 -6.95
C VAL A 38 5.65 -4.34 -7.29
N LYS A 39 5.94 -4.45 -8.57
CA LYS A 39 7.26 -4.88 -9.05
C LYS A 39 8.31 -3.78 -8.90
N ASP A 40 7.90 -2.54 -9.13
CA ASP A 40 8.79 -1.37 -9.18
C ASP A 40 8.13 -0.14 -8.56
N GLU A 41 8.96 0.84 -8.16
CA GLU A 41 8.49 2.13 -7.62
C GLU A 41 7.52 2.84 -8.58
N LYS A 42 7.76 2.71 -9.90
CA LYS A 42 6.96 3.38 -10.92
C LYS A 42 5.53 2.83 -10.98
N GLU A 43 5.36 1.50 -10.88
CA GLU A 43 4.03 0.89 -10.76
C GLU A 43 3.37 1.32 -9.46
N ALA A 44 4.13 1.39 -8.36
CA ALA A 44 3.63 1.90 -7.08
C ALA A 44 3.04 3.31 -7.23
N ASP A 45 3.74 4.20 -7.92
CA ASP A 45 3.34 5.59 -8.11
C ASP A 45 2.08 5.70 -8.99
N GLN A 46 2.00 4.90 -10.06
CA GLN A 46 0.83 4.84 -10.94
C GLN A 46 -0.42 4.35 -10.18
N GLU A 47 -0.30 3.26 -9.42
CA GLU A 47 -1.38 2.72 -8.59
C GLU A 47 -1.85 3.75 -7.56
N ILE A 48 -0.92 4.42 -6.85
CA ILE A 48 -1.28 5.45 -5.87
C ILE A 48 -2.01 6.61 -6.53
N ASN A 49 -1.54 7.05 -7.70
CA ASN A 49 -2.15 8.17 -8.41
C ASN A 49 -3.56 7.81 -8.91
N GLN A 50 -3.75 6.59 -9.42
CA GLN A 50 -5.06 6.10 -9.86
C GLN A 50 -6.03 5.97 -8.67
N LEU A 51 -5.59 5.35 -7.57
CA LEU A 51 -6.42 5.18 -6.38
C LEU A 51 -6.78 6.52 -5.72
N LYS A 52 -5.86 7.50 -5.72
CA LYS A 52 -6.15 8.88 -5.27
C LYS A 52 -7.15 9.59 -6.17
N ALA A 53 -7.08 9.35 -7.47
CA ALA A 53 -8.02 9.93 -8.43
C ALA A 53 -9.44 9.34 -8.26
N GLU A 54 -9.56 8.04 -7.97
CA GLU A 54 -10.85 7.37 -7.76
C GLU A 54 -11.50 7.71 -6.42
N GLY A 55 -10.73 7.97 -5.36
CA GLY A 55 -11.25 8.34 -4.04
C GLY A 55 -11.81 9.76 -3.90
N SER A 56 -11.74 10.59 -4.95
CA SER A 56 -12.18 12.00 -4.94
C SER A 56 -13.56 12.25 -5.55
N LYS A 57 -14.42 11.22 -5.69
CA LYS A 57 -15.75 11.37 -6.29
C LYS A 57 -16.89 11.31 -5.27
#